data_AF-A0AAU9VL28-F1
#
_entry.id   AF-A0AAU9VL28-F1
#
_cell.length_a   1.000
_cell.length_b   1.000
_cell.length_c   1.000
_cell.angle_alpha   90.00
_cell.angle_beta   90.00
_cell.angle_gamma   90.00
#
_symmetry.space_group_name_H-M   'P 1'
#
loop_
_entity.id
_entity.type
_entity.pdbx_description
1 polymer ?
#
loop_
_entity_poly.entity_id
_entity_poly.type
_entity_poly.pdbx_seq_one_letter_code
_entity_poly.pdbx_strand_id
1 'polypeptide(L)'
;MGGMVTIIISLDSLTLTGDYNFHVDVEDDPDARAFLDLLTSMGLKQDVNVPTHESSHMLDLMITREHDLVIFCVPVADRPHMDHTSVFCSPNITKPDCATKIIRYGRLRAIDFDALCQDVEK
;
A
#
# COMPACT_ATOMS: atom_id res chain seq x y z
N MET A 1 25.96 14.25 -1.38
CA MET A 1 24.57 14.77 -1.44
C MET A 1 23.84 14.18 -0.26
N GLY A 2 23.52 15.00 0.75
CA GLY A 2 22.71 14.53 1.89
C GLY A 2 21.25 14.45 1.45
N GLY A 3 20.69 13.24 1.42
CA GLY A 3 19.28 13.05 1.16
C GLY A 3 18.45 13.75 2.23
N MET A 4 17.43 14.49 1.83
CA MET A 4 16.46 15.03 2.79
C MET A 4 15.61 13.88 3.31
N VAL A 5 15.75 13.57 4.59
CA VAL A 5 14.83 12.66 5.30
C VAL A 5 13.66 13.51 5.80
N THR A 6 12.48 13.31 5.21
CA THR A 6 11.24 13.93 5.68
C THR A 6 10.59 13.02 6.69
N ILE A 7 10.46 13.47 7.94
CA ILE A 7 9.79 12.73 9.00
C ILE A 7 8.32 13.16 9.04
N ILE A 8 7.39 12.24 8.75
CA ILE A 8 5.96 12.49 8.85
C ILE A 8 5.51 12.14 10.28
N ILE A 9 5.35 13.17 11.11
CA ILE A 9 4.88 13.03 12.50
C ILE A 9 3.36 13.11 12.53
N SER A 10 2.68 12.08 12.02
CA SER A 10 1.23 11.91 12.25
C SER A 10 0.97 11.15 13.56
N LEU A 11 -0.11 11.48 14.26
CA LEU A 11 -0.62 10.70 15.40
C LEU A 11 -1.57 9.59 14.94
N ASP A 12 -1.98 9.61 13.68
CA ASP A 12 -2.83 8.60 13.10
C ASP A 12 -2.05 7.31 12.79
N SER A 13 -2.80 6.21 12.69
CA SER A 13 -2.29 4.92 12.22
C SER A 13 -1.55 5.06 10.89
N LEU A 14 -0.32 4.54 10.82
CA LEU A 14 0.48 4.54 9.60
C LEU A 14 0.56 3.14 9.00
N THR A 15 0.34 3.05 7.69
CA THR A 15 0.55 1.83 6.93
C THR A 15 1.15 2.17 5.58
N LEU A 16 2.31 1.59 5.27
CA LEU A 16 2.95 1.66 3.97
C LEU A 16 2.91 0.26 3.34
N THR A 17 2.48 0.16 2.08
CA THR A 17 2.36 -1.12 1.37
C THR A 17 2.90 -0.99 -0.05
N GLY A 18 3.55 -2.03 -0.55
CA GLY A 18 3.96 -2.11 -1.95
C GLY A 18 5.12 -3.08 -2.16
N ASP A 19 5.58 -3.16 -3.39
CA ASP A 19 6.80 -3.85 -3.78
C ASP A 19 8.02 -2.95 -3.54
N TYR A 20 8.89 -3.36 -2.61
CA TYR A 20 10.10 -2.61 -2.25
C TYR A 20 11.36 -3.17 -2.92
N ASN A 21 11.27 -4.33 -3.59
CA ASN A 21 12.40 -4.99 -4.22
C ASN A 21 13.62 -5.23 -3.29
N PHE A 22 13.37 -5.38 -1.97
CA PHE A 22 14.39 -5.81 -1.01
C PHE A 22 14.12 -7.25 -0.57
N HIS A 23 15.14 -8.10 -0.63
CA HIS A 23 15.07 -9.49 -0.17
C HIS A 23 15.20 -9.56 1.36
N VAL A 24 14.22 -9.05 2.09
CA VAL A 24 14.23 -9.02 3.56
C VAL A 24 14.20 -10.42 4.20
N ASP A 25 13.87 -11.45 3.42
CA ASP A 25 13.94 -12.87 3.79
C ASP A 25 15.37 -13.46 3.73
N VAL A 26 16.35 -12.72 3.19
CA VAL A 26 17.74 -13.17 3.04
C VAL A 26 18.62 -12.54 4.13
N GLU A 27 18.96 -13.32 5.17
CA GLU A 27 19.69 -12.83 6.37
C GLU A 27 21.05 -12.17 6.07
N ASP A 28 21.68 -12.56 4.95
CA ASP A 28 23.02 -12.09 4.56
C ASP A 28 23.01 -10.91 3.57
N ASP A 29 21.84 -10.43 3.15
CA ASP A 29 21.74 -9.27 2.26
C ASP A 29 22.04 -7.95 3.03
N PRO A 30 23.13 -7.24 2.69
CA PRO A 30 23.51 -6.02 3.39
C PRO A 30 22.52 -4.86 3.16
N ASP A 31 21.89 -4.80 1.98
CA ASP A 31 20.96 -3.74 1.63
C ASP A 31 19.63 -3.95 2.34
N ALA A 32 19.16 -5.20 2.41
CA ALA A 32 17.98 -5.57 3.20
C ALA A 32 18.16 -5.26 4.70
N ARG A 33 19.34 -5.57 5.27
CA ARG A 33 19.66 -5.22 6.66
C ARG A 33 19.68 -3.71 6.88
N ALA A 34 20.34 -2.96 6.02
CA ALA A 34 20.37 -1.50 6.12
C ALA A 34 18.96 -0.88 6.01
N PHE A 35 18.09 -1.47 5.18
CA PHE A 35 16.70 -1.07 5.06
C PHE A 35 15.90 -1.38 6.34
N LEU A 36 16.02 -2.58 6.91
CA LEU A 36 15.36 -2.94 8.18
C LEU A 36 15.85 -2.10 9.36
N ASP A 37 17.15 -1.80 9.41
CA ASP A 37 17.75 -0.90 10.42
C ASP A 37 17.19 0.52 10.28
N LEU A 38 17.00 1.01 9.05
CA LEU A 38 16.37 2.31 8.78
C LEU A 38 14.93 2.34 9.29
N LEU A 39 14.13 1.31 9.00
CA LEU A 39 12.77 1.20 9.50
C LEU A 39 12.74 1.22 11.04
N THR A 40 13.59 0.40 11.66
CA THR A 40 13.72 0.32 13.12
C THR A 40 14.10 1.67 13.73
N SER A 41 15.03 2.41 13.10
CA SER A 41 15.43 3.75 13.55
C SER A 41 14.30 4.79 13.51
N MET A 42 13.26 4.53 12.69
CA MET A 42 12.07 5.36 12.57
C MET A 42 10.89 4.85 13.42
N GLY A 43 11.08 3.79 14.22
CA GLY A 43 10.01 3.15 14.98
C GLY A 43 9.01 2.40 14.09
N LEU A 44 9.45 1.96 12.91
CA LEU A 44 8.67 1.19 11.95
C LEU A 44 9.10 -0.28 11.97
N LYS A 45 8.16 -1.16 11.66
CA LYS A 45 8.39 -2.59 11.48
C LYS A 45 7.74 -3.06 10.19
N GLN A 46 8.29 -4.12 9.62
CA GLN A 46 7.67 -4.85 8.54
C GLN A 46 6.85 -6.02 9.14
N ASP A 47 5.64 -6.25 8.62
CA ASP A 47 4.66 -7.19 9.19
C ASP A 47 4.40 -8.44 8.32
N VAL A 48 4.91 -8.51 7.09
CA VAL A 48 4.72 -9.66 6.19
C VAL A 48 5.75 -10.74 6.55
N ASN A 49 5.29 -11.96 6.82
CA ASN A 49 6.17 -13.09 7.15
C ASN A 49 6.00 -14.28 6.20
N VAL A 50 5.29 -14.07 5.08
CA VAL A 50 5.04 -15.07 4.04
C VAL A 50 5.73 -14.66 2.74
N PRO A 51 6.22 -15.62 1.93
CA PRO A 51 6.70 -15.32 0.58
C PRO A 51 5.58 -14.68 -0.26
N THR A 52 5.93 -13.64 -1.00
CA THR A 52 4.99 -12.91 -1.88
C THR A 52 5.32 -13.09 -3.35
N HIS A 53 6.44 -13.72 -3.68
CA HIS A 53 6.90 -13.97 -5.03
C HIS A 53 7.09 -15.48 -5.29
N GLU A 54 6.80 -15.95 -6.51
CA GLU A 54 6.87 -17.37 -6.90
C GLU A 54 8.25 -18.02 -6.66
N SER A 55 9.31 -17.22 -6.58
CA SER A 55 10.65 -17.68 -6.22
C SER A 55 10.89 -17.82 -4.70
N SER A 56 9.84 -17.82 -3.88
CA SER A 56 9.89 -17.87 -2.42
C SER A 56 10.50 -16.64 -1.73
N HIS A 57 10.59 -15.50 -2.44
CA HIS A 57 11.08 -14.23 -1.87
C HIS A 57 9.95 -13.36 -1.36
N MET A 58 10.31 -12.44 -0.46
CA MET A 58 9.40 -11.48 0.14
C MET A 58 9.76 -10.08 -0.36
N LEU A 59 9.11 -9.65 -1.44
CA LEU A 59 9.36 -8.33 -2.06
C LEU A 59 8.24 -7.33 -1.76
N ASP A 60 7.03 -7.85 -1.56
CA ASP A 60 5.86 -7.05 -1.19
C ASP A 60 5.79 -6.93 0.34
N LEU A 61 6.01 -5.71 0.84
CA LEU A 61 6.10 -5.45 2.27
C LEU A 61 4.91 -4.61 2.74
N MET A 62 4.48 -4.91 3.96
CA MET A 62 3.56 -4.07 4.74
C MET A 62 4.33 -3.55 5.93
N ILE A 63 4.41 -2.22 6.07
CA ILE A 63 5.19 -1.55 7.10
C ILE A 63 4.26 -0.71 7.97
N THR A 64 4.32 -0.92 9.27
CA THR A 64 3.53 -0.18 10.28
C THR A 64 4.44 0.38 11.37
N ARG A 65 3.88 1.20 12.26
CA ARG A 65 4.61 1.59 13.48
C ARG A 65 4.66 0.41 14.44
N GLU A 66 5.76 0.28 15.18
CA GLU A 66 5.98 -0.85 16.07
C GLU A 66 4.84 -1.07 17.08
N HIS A 67 4.27 0.03 17.58
CA HIS A 67 3.19 0.05 18.58
C HIS A 67 1.78 0.22 18.00
N ASP A 68 1.64 0.33 16.67
CA ASP A 68 0.33 0.44 16.02
C ASP A 68 -0.35 -0.94 15.99
N LEU A 69 -1.58 -1.03 16.52
CA LEU A 69 -2.42 -2.24 16.47
C LEU A 69 -3.29 -2.26 15.21
N VAL A 70 -2.76 -1.76 14.09
CA VAL A 70 -3.51 -1.52 12.86
C VAL A 70 -3.82 -2.83 12.15
N ILE A 71 -3.07 -3.90 12.37
CA ILE A 71 -3.25 -5.18 11.68
C ILE A 71 -3.73 -6.25 12.68
N PHE A 72 -4.89 -6.88 12.40
CA PHE A 72 -5.44 -7.97 13.23
C PHE A 72 -5.05 -9.38 12.73
N CYS A 73 -4.63 -9.52 11.48
CA CYS A 73 -4.33 -10.82 10.89
C CYS A 73 -2.95 -10.84 10.21
N VAL A 74 -2.27 -11.98 10.33
CA VAL A 74 -1.04 -12.28 9.61
C VAL A 74 -1.32 -12.12 8.11
N PRO A 75 -0.48 -11.39 7.36
CA PRO A 75 -0.72 -11.21 5.95
C PRO A 75 -0.70 -12.56 5.22
N VAL A 76 -1.79 -12.90 4.52
CA VAL A 76 -1.92 -14.19 3.82
C VAL A 76 -1.67 -13.98 2.34
N ALA A 77 -0.80 -14.81 1.79
CA ALA A 77 -0.53 -14.98 0.38
C ALA A 77 -1.70 -15.68 -0.33
N ASP A 78 -2.40 -15.01 -1.26
CA ASP A 78 -3.39 -15.65 -2.16
C ASP A 78 -2.76 -16.10 -3.47
N ARG A 79 -3.41 -17.04 -4.17
CA ARG A 79 -2.97 -17.72 -5.38
C ARG A 79 -2.12 -16.80 -6.29
N PRO A 80 -0.90 -17.22 -6.67
CA PRO A 80 -0.01 -16.36 -7.45
C PRO A 80 -0.68 -15.99 -8.78
N HIS A 81 -0.67 -14.70 -9.08
CA HIS A 81 -1.08 -14.16 -10.37
C HIS A 81 0.17 -13.61 -11.03
N MET A 82 0.71 -14.38 -11.97
CA MET A 82 1.81 -14.02 -12.87
C MET A 82 3.23 -13.93 -12.30
N ASP A 83 3.43 -14.06 -10.99
CA ASP A 83 4.71 -14.20 -10.24
C ASP A 83 4.59 -13.58 -8.85
N HIS A 84 3.68 -12.62 -8.69
CA HIS A 84 3.31 -12.01 -7.41
C HIS A 84 2.09 -12.65 -6.75
N THR A 85 2.06 -12.57 -5.43
CA THR A 85 1.08 -13.17 -4.54
C THR A 85 0.49 -12.06 -3.66
N SER A 86 -0.82 -11.88 -3.72
CA SER A 86 -1.49 -10.79 -3.00
C SER A 86 -1.42 -11.01 -1.49
N VAL A 87 -1.13 -9.93 -0.77
CA VAL A 87 -0.98 -9.91 0.68
C VAL A 87 -2.27 -9.36 1.32
N PHE A 88 -3.05 -10.22 1.97
CA PHE A 88 -4.31 -9.83 2.61
C PHE A 88 -4.16 -9.55 4.10
N CYS A 89 -4.62 -8.39 4.55
CA CYS A 89 -4.69 -8.02 5.96
C CYS A 89 -6.06 -7.43 6.32
N SER A 90 -6.50 -7.63 7.56
CA SER A 90 -7.71 -6.97 8.09
C SER A 90 -7.28 -5.81 8.98
N PRO A 91 -7.48 -4.55 8.55
CA PRO A 91 -7.10 -3.41 9.35
C PRO A 91 -8.08 -3.20 10.51
N ASN A 92 -7.56 -2.91 11.70
CA ASN A 92 -8.33 -2.51 12.88
C ASN A 92 -8.69 -1.01 12.82
N ILE A 93 -9.36 -0.62 11.74
CA ILE A 93 -9.77 0.75 11.49
C ILE A 93 -11.28 0.82 11.60
N THR A 94 -11.79 1.76 12.40
CA THR A 94 -13.22 2.05 12.40
C THR A 94 -13.57 2.69 11.07
N LYS A 95 -14.35 1.98 10.24
CA LYS A 95 -14.82 2.51 8.96
C LYS A 95 -15.57 3.83 9.23
N PRO A 96 -15.13 4.97 8.68
CA PRO A 96 -15.88 6.21 8.83
C PRO A 96 -17.25 6.07 8.18
N ASP A 97 -18.23 6.82 8.69
CA ASP A 97 -19.59 6.79 8.18
C ASP A 97 -19.60 6.98 6.66
N CYS A 98 -20.23 6.03 5.97
CA CYS A 98 -20.30 6.04 4.52
C CYS A 98 -21.16 7.22 4.07
N ALA A 99 -20.52 8.34 3.70
CA ALA A 99 -21.21 9.49 3.16
C ALA A 99 -21.84 9.12 1.81
N THR A 100 -23.14 8.87 1.81
CA THR A 100 -23.90 8.59 0.59
C THR A 100 -24.06 9.90 -0.18
N LYS A 101 -23.31 10.06 -1.28
CA LYS A 101 -23.55 11.14 -2.23
C LYS A 101 -24.61 10.71 -3.23
N ILE A 102 -25.72 11.44 -3.27
CA ILE A 102 -26.69 11.30 -4.37
C ILE A 102 -26.07 11.96 -5.60
N ILE A 103 -25.58 11.14 -6.52
CA ILE A 103 -25.11 11.61 -7.83
C ILE A 103 -26.32 11.67 -8.76
N ARG A 104 -26.68 12.87 -9.21
CA ARG A 104 -27.68 13.05 -10.27
C ARG A 104 -26.96 12.99 -11.61
N TYR A 105 -27.23 11.96 -12.40
CA TYR A 105 -26.78 11.91 -13.79
C TYR A 105 -27.74 12.73 -14.67
N GLY A 106 -27.19 13.46 -15.64
CA GLY A 106 -27.98 14.08 -16.71
C GLY A 106 -28.62 13.00 -17.58
N ARG A 107 -29.77 13.30 -18.20
CA ARG A 107 -30.34 12.38 -19.19
C ARG A 107 -29.36 12.23 -20.34
N LEU A 108 -28.77 11.05 -20.50
CA LEU A 108 -27.87 10.73 -21.62
C LEU A 108 -28.53 10.99 -22.99
N ARG A 109 -29.86 10.81 -23.07
CA ARG A 109 -30.67 11.08 -24.29
C ARG A 109 -30.86 12.57 -24.61
N ALA A 110 -30.49 13.46 -23.69
CA ALA A 110 -30.55 14.91 -23.88
C ALA A 110 -29.14 15.51 -24.11
N ILE A 111 -28.12 14.66 -24.26
CA ILE A 111 -26.79 15.10 -24.64
C ILE A 111 -26.84 15.47 -26.12
N ASP A 112 -26.50 16.71 -26.41
CA ASP A 112 -26.22 17.18 -27.76
C ASP A 112 -24.81 16.72 -28.14
N PHE A 113 -24.73 15.79 -29.09
CA PHE A 113 -23.46 15.22 -29.54
C PHE A 113 -22.64 16.22 -30.35
N ASP A 114 -23.28 17.14 -31.06
CA ASP A 114 -22.59 18.14 -31.89
C ASP A 114 -21.92 19.19 -30.99
N ALA A 115 -22.63 19.64 -29.95
CA ALA A 115 -22.07 20.53 -28.93
C ALA A 115 -20.90 19.89 -28.17
N LEU A 116 -20.99 18.58 -27.88
CA LEU A 116 -19.92 17.85 -27.19
C LEU A 116 -18.65 17.72 -28.06
N CYS A 117 -18.79 17.45 -29.36
CA CYS A 117 -17.65 17.38 -30.28
C CYS A 117 -16.91 18.73 -30.38
N GLN A 118 -17.64 19.85 -30.40
CA GLN A 118 -17.02 21.19 -30.44
C GLN A 118 -16.23 21.54 -29.17
N ASP A 119 -16.63 21.03 -28.01
CA ASP A 119 -15.90 21.27 -26.76
C ASP A 119 -14.59 20.48 -26.65
N VAL A 120 -14.47 19.33 -27.34
CA VAL A 120 -13.28 18.48 -27.34
C VAL A 120 -12.18 19.00 -28.28
N GLU A 121 -12.54 19.80 -29.29
CA GLU A 121 -11.61 20.32 -30.30
C GLU A 121 -10.89 21.62 -29.90
N LYS A 122 -10.85 21.98 -28.61
CA LYS A 122 -10.08 23.11 -28.05
C LYS A 122 -8.80 22.67 -27.35
#